data_AF-A0A925R785-F1
#
_entry.id   AF-A0A925R785-F1
#
_cell.length_a   1.000
_cell.length_b   1.000
_cell.length_c   1.000
_cell.angle_alpha   90.00
_cell.angle_beta   90.00
_cell.angle_gamma   90.00
#
_symmetry.space_group_name_H-M   'P 1'
#
loop_
_entity.id
_entity.type
_entity.pdbx_description
1 polymer ?
#
loop_
_entity_poly.entity_id
_entity_poly.type
_entity_poly.pdbx_seq_one_letter_code
_entity_poly.pdbx_strand_id
1 'polypeptide(L)'
;MKKLMTFLTALTLVFVFSTSLVVQAQESTTPKVGTVMKNVKAEKEAKAPKVDPQVKFNEFLTNLEQKQDVNYDEHYSKWTENQVARQTRNEAYLEVIATYAPDLATVYQAAFTQHDALHIELFDERTAIRKAFNDEMISGLKELQTELFAQASSGEITWKEARDGLKTYLVSRKDELKASMDTYRSAIATREAQWNASAVEVKALHVELQAAIKSEDAETAKEIITELYEYFQEHIAFDAFKLETMENAF
;
A
#
# COMPACT_ATOMS: atom_id res chain seq x y z
N MET A 1 4.45 37.46 -0.07
CA MET A 1 5.34 36.96 -1.15
C MET A 1 6.41 35.96 -0.68
N LYS A 2 7.38 36.32 0.18
CA LYS A 2 8.41 35.34 0.65
C LYS A 2 7.84 34.08 1.33
N LYS A 3 6.77 34.20 2.11
CA LYS A 3 6.09 33.04 2.71
C LYS A 3 5.43 32.13 1.65
N LEU A 4 4.70 32.71 0.69
CA LEU A 4 4.06 32.00 -0.41
C LEU A 4 5.05 31.18 -1.26
N MET A 5 6.23 31.75 -1.52
CA MET A 5 7.31 31.08 -2.27
C MET A 5 7.90 29.89 -1.50
N THR A 6 8.06 29.98 -0.18
CA THR A 6 8.56 28.86 0.65
C THR A 6 7.54 27.70 0.73
N PHE A 7 6.24 28.01 0.68
CA PHE A 7 5.17 27.00 0.65
C PHE A 7 5.05 26.30 -0.73
N LEU A 8 5.27 27.01 -1.84
CA LEU A 8 5.24 26.43 -3.19
C LEU A 8 6.35 25.39 -3.43
N THR A 9 7.56 25.60 -2.87
CA THR A 9 8.65 24.62 -2.97
C THR A 9 8.32 23.30 -2.26
N ALA A 10 7.52 23.35 -1.19
CA ALA A 10 7.04 22.15 -0.50
C ALA A 10 5.93 21.41 -1.28
N LEU A 11 5.11 22.13 -2.04
CA LEU A 11 4.03 21.55 -2.86
C LEU A 11 4.56 20.65 -4.00
N THR A 12 5.70 21.01 -4.59
CA THR A 12 6.31 20.31 -5.74
C THR A 12 7.04 19.02 -5.34
N LEU A 13 7.63 19.01 -4.13
CA LEU A 13 8.43 17.89 -3.62
C LEU A 13 7.59 16.71 -3.13
N VAL A 14 6.30 16.90 -2.86
CA VAL A 14 5.43 15.87 -2.27
C VAL A 14 4.51 15.18 -3.29
N PHE A 15 4.16 15.85 -4.40
CA PHE A 15 3.35 15.24 -5.47
C PHE A 15 4.05 14.10 -6.23
N VAL A 16 5.38 14.00 -6.11
CA VAL A 16 6.18 12.91 -6.69
C VAL A 16 6.13 11.62 -5.84
N PHE A 17 5.62 11.68 -4.59
CA PHE A 17 5.61 10.54 -3.69
C PHE A 17 4.28 9.77 -3.61
N SER A 18 3.18 10.29 -4.16
CA SER A 18 1.88 9.58 -4.18
C SER A 18 1.76 8.50 -5.25
N THR A 19 2.68 8.46 -6.23
CA THR A 19 2.73 7.39 -7.27
C THR A 19 3.72 6.27 -6.96
N SER A 20 4.46 6.33 -5.85
CA SER A 20 5.56 5.40 -5.56
C SER A 20 5.30 4.59 -4.30
N LEU A 21 4.39 3.63 -4.40
CA LEU A 21 4.38 2.45 -3.52
C LEU A 21 4.07 1.19 -4.33
N VAL A 22 4.74 1.07 -5.47
CA VAL A 22 4.85 -0.19 -6.22
C VAL A 22 6.33 -0.33 -6.63
N VAL A 23 6.89 -1.49 -6.29
CA VAL A 23 8.23 -2.02 -6.63
C VAL A 23 9.41 -1.54 -5.77
N GLN A 24 9.80 -2.40 -4.81
CA GLN A 24 11.16 -2.97 -4.78
C GLN A 24 11.18 -4.22 -3.89
N ALA A 25 10.75 -5.34 -4.46
CA ALA A 25 11.26 -6.65 -4.05
C ALA A 25 12.50 -6.92 -4.92
N GLN A 26 13.64 -6.33 -4.54
CA GLN A 26 14.92 -6.70 -5.13
C GLN A 26 15.54 -7.82 -4.31
N GLU A 27 15.65 -8.98 -4.95
CA GLU A 27 16.42 -10.14 -4.54
C GLU A 27 17.84 -9.72 -4.16
N SER A 28 18.22 -9.89 -2.88
CA SER A 28 19.62 -9.85 -2.48
C SER A 28 20.19 -11.26 -2.48
N THR A 29 20.76 -11.62 -3.63
CA THR A 29 21.70 -12.74 -3.75
C THR A 29 22.98 -12.39 -3.01
N THR A 30 23.22 -12.99 -1.84
CA THR A 30 24.55 -13.00 -1.22
C THR A 30 25.28 -14.31 -1.59
N PRO A 31 26.55 -14.24 -2.05
CA PRO A 31 27.32 -15.43 -2.37
C PRO A 31 27.87 -16.06 -1.09
N LYS A 32 27.77 -17.40 -0.99
CA LYS A 32 28.46 -18.18 0.04
C LYS A 32 29.96 -18.25 -0.28
N VAL A 33 30.78 -17.59 0.53
CA VAL A 33 32.23 -17.84 0.60
C VAL A 33 32.47 -18.92 1.65
N GLY A 34 33.13 -20.00 1.25
CA GLY A 34 33.52 -21.08 2.13
C GLY A 34 34.83 -20.81 2.85
N THR A 35 34.96 -21.33 4.07
CA THR A 35 36.25 -21.66 4.69
C THR A 35 36.09 -22.93 5.53
N VAL A 36 37.01 -23.87 5.31
CA VAL A 36 37.15 -25.18 5.95
C VAL A 36 38.07 -25.05 7.18
N MET A 37 37.74 -25.67 8.33
CA MET A 37 38.54 -26.71 8.99
C MET A 37 38.22 -26.97 10.49
N LYS A 38 38.02 -28.27 10.74
CA LYS A 38 38.53 -29.14 11.82
C LYS A 38 38.01 -29.06 13.25
N ASN A 39 37.34 -30.17 13.60
CA ASN A 39 37.48 -31.00 14.81
C ASN A 39 37.55 -30.32 16.18
N VAL A 40 36.43 -30.36 16.90
CA VAL A 40 36.43 -30.49 18.36
C VAL A 40 35.40 -31.56 18.75
N LYS A 41 35.94 -32.61 19.39
CA LYS A 41 35.37 -33.50 20.42
C LYS A 41 33.84 -33.53 20.60
N ALA A 42 33.29 -34.73 20.45
CA ALA A 42 31.93 -35.09 20.85
C ALA A 42 31.75 -34.93 22.37
N GLU A 43 31.22 -33.79 22.80
CA GLU A 43 30.45 -33.70 24.03
C GLU A 43 29.01 -34.09 23.71
N LYS A 44 28.44 -34.98 24.53
CA LYS A 44 27.02 -35.34 24.46
C LYS A 44 26.21 -34.08 24.74
N GLU A 45 25.81 -33.37 23.69
CA GLU A 45 24.75 -32.37 23.77
C GLU A 45 23.52 -33.07 24.34
N ALA A 46 23.11 -32.64 25.53
CA ALA A 46 21.80 -32.94 26.05
C ALA A 46 20.80 -32.53 24.96
N LYS A 47 20.15 -33.51 24.30
CA LYS A 47 19.09 -33.23 23.35
C LYS A 47 18.10 -32.32 24.06
N ALA A 48 18.02 -31.06 23.62
CA ALA A 48 17.00 -30.14 24.08
C ALA A 48 15.65 -30.87 24.09
N PRO A 49 14.82 -30.68 25.13
CA PRO A 49 13.54 -31.36 25.21
C PRO A 49 12.82 -31.20 23.88
N LYS A 50 12.34 -32.33 23.31
CA LYS A 50 11.57 -32.30 22.07
C LYS A 50 10.32 -31.47 22.34
N VAL A 51 10.37 -30.18 22.01
CA VAL A 51 9.21 -29.30 22.09
C VAL A 51 8.15 -29.88 21.17
N ASP A 52 6.97 -30.08 21.73
CA ASP A 52 5.79 -30.59 21.05
C ASP A 52 5.53 -29.77 19.76
N PRO A 53 5.43 -30.43 18.58
CA PRO A 53 5.07 -29.77 17.33
C PRO A 53 3.82 -28.88 17.43
N GLN A 54 2.86 -29.22 18.28
CA GLN A 54 1.63 -28.44 18.51
C GLN A 54 1.89 -27.13 19.23
N VAL A 55 2.77 -27.14 20.24
CA VAL A 55 3.17 -25.91 20.95
C VAL A 55 3.89 -24.95 20.00
N LYS A 56 4.85 -25.45 19.21
CA LYS A 56 5.57 -24.63 18.22
C LYS A 56 4.67 -24.03 17.15
N PHE A 57 3.65 -24.76 16.73
CA PHE A 57 2.72 -24.27 15.72
C PHE A 57 1.76 -23.22 16.29
N ASN A 58 1.27 -23.41 17.52
CA ASN A 58 0.45 -22.41 18.19
C ASN A 58 1.23 -21.11 18.41
N GLU A 59 2.52 -21.19 18.81
CA GLU A 59 3.41 -20.03 18.86
C GLU A 59 3.57 -19.36 17.49
N PHE A 60 3.68 -20.13 16.41
CA PHE A 60 3.71 -19.59 15.05
C PHE A 60 2.42 -18.84 14.69
N LEU A 61 1.25 -19.39 15.00
CA LEU A 61 -0.05 -18.75 14.75
C LEU A 61 -0.21 -17.44 15.52
N THR A 62 0.10 -17.44 16.82
CA THR A 62 0.07 -16.23 17.64
C THR A 62 1.01 -15.16 17.10
N ASN A 63 2.23 -15.54 16.70
CA ASN A 63 3.16 -14.60 16.08
C ASN A 63 2.66 -14.08 14.73
N LEU A 64 1.91 -14.88 13.98
CA LEU A 64 1.33 -14.49 12.69
C LEU A 64 0.21 -13.45 12.90
N GLU A 65 -0.70 -13.73 13.84
CA GLU A 65 -1.79 -12.83 14.23
C GLU A 65 -1.24 -11.49 14.77
N GLN A 66 -0.28 -11.53 15.70
CA GLN A 66 0.35 -10.32 16.24
C GLN A 66 1.05 -9.48 15.17
N LYS A 67 1.73 -10.13 14.22
CA LYS A 67 2.35 -9.42 13.09
C LYS A 67 1.31 -8.75 12.19
N GLN A 68 0.15 -9.37 12.00
CA GLN A 68 -0.94 -8.78 11.24
C GLN A 68 -1.47 -7.52 11.93
N ASP A 69 -1.71 -7.58 13.23
CA ASP A 69 -2.19 -6.43 14.02
C ASP A 69 -1.19 -5.28 14.02
N VAL A 70 0.09 -5.57 14.29
CA VAL A 70 1.15 -4.53 14.26
C VAL A 70 1.26 -3.88 12.88
N ASN A 71 1.24 -4.68 11.81
CA ASN A 71 1.27 -4.13 10.45
C ASN A 71 0.04 -3.26 10.16
N TYR A 72 -1.15 -3.66 10.62
CA TYR A 72 -2.38 -2.89 10.48
C TYR A 72 -2.25 -1.52 11.16
N ASP A 73 -1.79 -1.50 12.42
CA ASP A 73 -1.63 -0.28 13.22
C ASP A 73 -0.59 0.67 12.60
N GLU A 74 0.53 0.13 12.12
CA GLU A 74 1.57 0.91 11.42
C GLU A 74 1.03 1.53 10.13
N HIS A 75 0.29 0.76 9.33
CA HIS A 75 -0.31 1.24 8.09
C HIS A 75 -1.37 2.32 8.35
N TYR A 76 -2.21 2.13 9.35
CA TYR A 76 -3.26 3.09 9.74
C TYR A 76 -2.67 4.40 10.26
N SER A 77 -1.64 4.30 11.10
CA SER A 77 -0.92 5.48 11.63
C SER A 77 -0.30 6.30 10.50
N LYS A 78 0.44 5.63 9.60
CA LYS A 78 1.03 6.28 8.42
C LYS A 78 -0.01 6.89 7.49
N TRP A 79 -1.15 6.22 7.30
CA TRP A 79 -2.24 6.75 6.49
C TRP A 79 -2.82 8.03 7.12
N THR A 80 -3.03 8.04 8.44
CA THR A 80 -3.53 9.22 9.18
C THR A 80 -2.58 10.41 9.05
N GLU A 81 -1.27 10.19 9.20
CA GLU A 81 -0.25 11.22 8.98
C GLU A 81 -0.30 11.81 7.56
N ASN A 82 -0.50 10.94 6.56
CA ASN A 82 -0.62 11.36 5.15
C ASN A 82 -1.89 12.18 4.89
N GLN A 83 -3.00 11.89 5.58
CA GLN A 83 -4.24 12.66 5.48
C GLN A 83 -4.05 14.08 6.03
N VAL A 84 -3.44 14.23 7.21
CA VAL A 84 -3.12 15.54 7.78
C VAL A 84 -2.21 16.33 6.84
N ALA A 85 -1.15 15.70 6.34
CA ALA A 85 -0.24 16.35 5.40
C ALA A 85 -0.94 16.77 4.10
N ARG A 86 -1.94 16.01 3.65
CA ARG A 86 -2.74 16.36 2.47
C ARG A 86 -3.66 17.53 2.73
N GLN A 87 -4.37 17.55 3.85
CA GLN A 87 -5.24 18.66 4.23
C GLN A 87 -4.46 19.98 4.28
N THR A 88 -3.28 19.98 4.89
CA THR A 88 -2.39 21.17 4.90
C THR A 88 -1.99 21.63 3.49
N ARG A 89 -1.75 20.70 2.55
CA ARG A 89 -1.45 21.05 1.16
C ARG A 89 -2.67 21.62 0.44
N ASN A 90 -3.85 21.03 0.64
CA ASN A 90 -5.11 21.48 0.04
C ASN A 90 -5.43 22.91 0.51
N GLU A 91 -5.28 23.20 1.81
CA GLU A 91 -5.43 24.54 2.38
C GLU A 91 -4.48 25.56 1.73
N ALA A 92 -3.19 25.22 1.64
CA ALA A 92 -2.21 26.10 1.00
C ALA A 92 -2.51 26.34 -0.49
N TYR A 93 -3.03 25.33 -1.19
CA TYR A 93 -3.42 25.47 -2.60
C TYR A 93 -4.68 26.33 -2.77
N LEU A 94 -5.64 26.21 -1.86
CA LEU A 94 -6.82 27.08 -1.83
C LEU A 94 -6.47 28.56 -1.63
N GLU A 95 -5.42 28.89 -0.87
CA GLU A 95 -4.93 30.26 -0.76
C GLU A 95 -4.43 30.81 -2.12
N VAL A 96 -3.74 29.97 -2.89
CA VAL A 96 -3.29 30.32 -4.25
C VAL A 96 -4.49 30.52 -5.17
N ILE A 97 -5.45 29.59 -5.15
CA ILE A 97 -6.68 29.70 -5.96
C ILE A 97 -7.47 30.95 -5.58
N ALA A 98 -7.67 31.23 -4.28
CA ALA A 98 -8.37 32.43 -3.83
C ALA A 98 -7.70 33.74 -4.27
N THR A 99 -6.38 33.71 -4.51
CA THR A 99 -5.62 34.87 -4.99
C THR A 99 -5.74 35.07 -6.50
N TYR A 100 -5.62 33.99 -7.28
CA TYR A 100 -5.46 34.08 -8.75
C TYR A 100 -6.70 33.63 -9.54
N ALA A 101 -7.56 32.80 -8.97
CA ALA A 101 -8.80 32.31 -9.57
C ALA A 101 -9.91 32.17 -8.50
N PRO A 102 -10.33 33.27 -7.85
CA PRO A 102 -11.25 33.23 -6.72
C PRO A 102 -12.62 32.62 -7.06
N ASP A 103 -13.04 32.71 -8.32
CA ASP A 103 -14.22 32.06 -8.87
C ASP A 103 -14.17 30.52 -8.78
N LEU A 104 -12.97 29.94 -8.73
CA LEU A 104 -12.76 28.49 -8.64
C LEU A 104 -12.57 27.98 -7.21
N ALA A 105 -12.41 28.86 -6.21
CA ALA A 105 -12.07 28.44 -4.85
C ALA A 105 -13.09 27.47 -4.24
N THR A 106 -14.39 27.74 -4.42
CA THR A 106 -15.46 26.89 -3.89
C THR A 106 -15.50 25.52 -4.59
N VAL A 107 -15.31 25.46 -5.91
CA VAL A 107 -15.36 24.19 -6.64
C VAL A 107 -14.14 23.31 -6.37
N TYR A 108 -12.97 23.92 -6.14
CA TYR A 108 -11.79 23.21 -5.65
C TYR A 108 -11.97 22.68 -4.24
N GLN A 109 -12.53 23.47 -3.32
CA GLN A 109 -12.80 23.03 -1.95
C GLN A 109 -13.71 21.80 -1.94
N ALA A 110 -14.78 21.81 -2.74
CA ALA A 110 -15.67 20.67 -2.88
C ALA A 110 -14.96 19.44 -3.49
N ALA A 111 -14.16 19.65 -4.53
CA ALA A 111 -13.37 18.58 -5.15
C ALA A 111 -12.34 17.97 -4.19
N PHE A 112 -11.68 18.77 -3.35
CA PHE A 112 -10.79 18.27 -2.31
C PHE A 112 -11.51 17.40 -1.29
N THR A 113 -12.69 17.83 -0.84
CA THR A 113 -13.51 17.03 0.07
C THR A 113 -13.92 15.69 -0.57
N GLN A 114 -14.33 15.70 -1.84
CA GLN A 114 -14.67 14.47 -2.56
C GLN A 114 -13.46 13.54 -2.72
N HIS A 115 -12.32 14.08 -3.12
CA HIS A 115 -11.08 13.33 -3.28
C HIS A 115 -10.63 12.72 -1.94
N ASP A 116 -10.71 13.47 -0.84
CA ASP A 116 -10.33 12.96 0.48
C ASP A 116 -11.27 11.82 0.93
N ALA A 117 -12.59 11.94 0.68
CA ALA A 117 -13.55 10.86 0.92
C ALA A 117 -13.20 9.59 0.13
N LEU A 118 -12.90 9.70 -1.16
CA LEU A 118 -12.49 8.55 -1.99
C LEU A 118 -11.22 7.87 -1.48
N HIS A 119 -10.25 8.62 -0.95
CA HIS A 119 -9.03 8.02 -0.38
C HIS A 119 -9.27 7.33 0.96
N ILE A 120 -10.29 7.73 1.70
CA ILE A 120 -10.77 7.01 2.89
C ILE A 120 -11.40 5.69 2.45
N GLU A 121 -12.37 5.73 1.52
CA GLU A 121 -13.06 4.54 1.02
C GLU A 121 -12.09 3.53 0.39
N LEU A 122 -11.15 3.98 -0.46
CA LEU A 122 -10.11 3.13 -1.04
C LEU A 122 -9.18 2.48 0.00
N PHE A 123 -8.91 3.19 1.10
CA PHE A 123 -8.09 2.66 2.19
C PHE A 123 -8.86 1.63 2.99
N ASP A 124 -10.11 1.93 3.34
CA ASP A 124 -11.00 1.06 4.11
C ASP A 124 -11.29 -0.23 3.35
N GLU A 125 -11.62 -0.15 2.06
CA GLU A 125 -11.93 -1.31 1.22
C GLU A 125 -10.72 -2.25 1.09
N ARG A 126 -9.54 -1.68 0.77
CA ARG A 126 -8.29 -2.45 0.72
C ARG A 126 -7.98 -3.14 2.04
N THR A 127 -8.28 -2.46 3.14
CA THR A 127 -8.03 -2.95 4.48
C THR A 127 -9.01 -4.08 4.83
N ALA A 128 -10.28 -3.94 4.49
CA ALA A 128 -11.32 -4.94 4.66
C ALA A 128 -10.98 -6.23 3.88
N ILE A 129 -10.63 -6.11 2.60
CA ILE A 129 -10.22 -7.24 1.74
C ILE A 129 -9.04 -8.00 2.35
N ARG A 130 -7.98 -7.28 2.76
CA ARG A 130 -6.78 -7.91 3.35
C ARG A 130 -7.10 -8.60 4.67
N LYS A 131 -7.91 -7.97 5.51
CA LYS A 131 -8.32 -8.55 6.78
C LYS A 131 -9.14 -9.82 6.56
N ALA A 132 -10.17 -9.76 5.71
CA ALA A 132 -11.01 -10.91 5.39
C ALA A 132 -10.19 -12.08 4.84
N PHE A 133 -9.30 -11.81 3.89
CA PHE A 133 -8.41 -12.82 3.32
C PHE A 133 -7.51 -13.48 4.37
N ASN A 134 -6.88 -12.67 5.24
CA ASN A 134 -5.99 -13.18 6.28
C ASN A 134 -6.75 -13.99 7.34
N ASP A 135 -7.93 -13.52 7.75
CA ASP A 135 -8.78 -14.21 8.72
C ASP A 135 -9.22 -15.58 8.18
N GLU A 136 -9.64 -15.66 6.91
CA GLU A 136 -9.96 -16.92 6.23
C GLU A 136 -8.73 -17.84 6.14
N MET A 137 -7.58 -17.29 5.73
CA MET A 137 -6.33 -18.04 5.65
C MET A 137 -5.95 -18.64 7.01
N ILE A 138 -5.99 -17.86 8.09
CA ILE A 138 -5.65 -18.31 9.44
C ILE A 138 -6.65 -19.36 9.94
N SER A 139 -7.96 -19.18 9.67
CA SER A 139 -8.98 -20.16 10.04
C SER A 139 -8.72 -21.51 9.36
N GLY A 140 -8.58 -21.52 8.03
CA GLY A 140 -8.31 -22.76 7.29
C GLY A 140 -6.96 -23.38 7.66
N LEU A 141 -5.97 -22.58 8.05
CA LEU A 141 -4.69 -23.08 8.55
C LEU A 141 -4.83 -23.81 9.89
N LYS A 142 -5.68 -23.32 10.80
CA LYS A 142 -5.98 -23.98 12.09
C LYS A 142 -6.73 -25.31 11.89
N GLU A 143 -7.68 -25.33 10.98
CA GLU A 143 -8.44 -26.54 10.60
C GLU A 143 -7.50 -27.60 10.01
N LEU A 144 -6.72 -27.23 8.99
CA LEU A 144 -5.77 -28.12 8.33
C LEU A 144 -4.70 -28.65 9.30
N GLN A 145 -4.23 -27.81 10.24
CA GLN A 145 -3.29 -28.26 11.26
C GLN A 145 -3.90 -29.35 12.15
N THR A 146 -5.13 -29.16 12.60
CA THR A 146 -5.81 -30.13 13.45
C THR A 146 -5.92 -31.49 12.75
N GLU A 147 -6.29 -31.48 11.48
CA GLU A 147 -6.37 -32.69 10.65
C GLU A 147 -5.01 -33.37 10.48
N LEU A 148 -4.00 -32.63 9.99
CA LEU A 148 -2.69 -33.19 9.68
C LEU A 148 -1.95 -33.68 10.93
N PHE A 149 -2.18 -33.06 12.09
CA PHE A 149 -1.55 -33.48 13.34
C PHE A 149 -2.21 -34.72 13.91
N ALA A 150 -3.52 -34.90 13.71
CA ALA A 150 -4.21 -36.14 14.04
C ALA A 150 -3.70 -37.30 13.18
N GLN A 151 -3.59 -37.11 11.86
CA GLN A 151 -3.04 -38.11 10.93
C GLN A 151 -1.57 -38.44 11.24
N ALA A 152 -0.75 -37.44 11.59
CA ALA A 152 0.64 -37.66 11.97
C ALA A 152 0.78 -38.42 13.30
N SER A 153 -0.17 -38.20 14.22
CA SER A 153 -0.20 -38.87 15.52
C SER A 153 -0.72 -40.31 15.42
N SER A 154 -1.65 -40.59 14.50
CA SER A 154 -2.12 -41.96 14.20
C SER A 154 -1.12 -42.75 13.35
N GLY A 155 -0.12 -42.07 12.77
CA GLY A 155 0.90 -42.69 11.91
C GLY A 155 0.44 -42.90 10.47
N GLU A 156 -0.70 -42.33 10.07
CA GLU A 156 -1.18 -42.32 8.68
C GLU A 156 -0.26 -41.50 7.77
N ILE A 157 0.31 -40.42 8.31
CA ILE A 157 1.34 -39.62 7.66
C ILE A 157 2.52 -39.39 8.60
N THR A 158 3.65 -38.94 8.06
CA THR A 158 4.78 -38.46 8.84
C THR A 158 4.59 -37.02 9.29
N TRP A 159 5.23 -36.64 10.39
CA TRP A 159 5.33 -35.23 10.80
C TRP A 159 5.96 -34.30 9.75
N LYS A 160 6.74 -34.86 8.81
CA LYS A 160 7.30 -34.10 7.69
C LYS A 160 6.20 -33.80 6.67
N GLU A 161 5.40 -34.79 6.28
CA GLU A 161 4.27 -34.62 5.36
C GLU A 161 3.24 -33.64 5.93
N ALA A 162 2.92 -33.72 7.22
CA ALA A 162 2.05 -32.74 7.89
C ALA A 162 2.59 -31.31 7.76
N ARG A 163 3.90 -31.11 7.99
CA ARG A 163 4.53 -29.78 7.85
C ARG A 163 4.52 -29.29 6.41
N ASP A 164 4.80 -30.16 5.45
CA ASP A 164 4.84 -29.80 4.04
C ASP A 164 3.43 -29.51 3.50
N GLY A 165 2.38 -30.16 4.02
CA GLY A 165 0.97 -29.81 3.77
C GLY A 165 0.62 -28.39 4.23
N LEU A 166 0.98 -28.02 5.47
CA LEU A 166 0.75 -26.67 6.00
C LEU A 166 1.47 -25.58 5.19
N LYS A 167 2.70 -25.86 4.75
CA LYS A 167 3.44 -24.93 3.87
C LYS A 167 2.76 -24.80 2.50
N THR A 168 2.31 -25.91 1.93
CA THR A 168 1.64 -25.92 0.63
C THR A 168 0.38 -25.07 0.68
N TYR A 169 -0.41 -25.19 1.75
CA TYR A 169 -1.57 -24.34 1.99
C TYR A 169 -1.22 -22.85 2.07
N LEU A 170 -0.18 -22.48 2.84
CA LEU A 170 0.24 -21.07 2.93
C LEU A 170 0.69 -20.51 1.58
N VAL A 171 1.39 -21.31 0.77
CA VAL A 171 1.81 -20.92 -0.58
C VAL A 171 0.60 -20.77 -1.49
N SER A 172 -0.34 -21.71 -1.49
CA SER A 172 -1.53 -21.65 -2.35
C SER A 172 -2.39 -20.42 -2.03
N ARG A 173 -2.62 -20.14 -0.75
CA ARG A 173 -3.34 -18.92 -0.32
C ARG A 173 -2.63 -17.65 -0.79
N LYS A 174 -1.30 -17.57 -0.63
CA LYS A 174 -0.53 -16.43 -1.14
C LYS A 174 -0.70 -16.25 -2.65
N ASP A 175 -0.71 -17.34 -3.41
CA ASP A 175 -0.87 -17.31 -4.85
C ASP A 175 -2.29 -16.90 -5.26
N GLU A 176 -3.32 -17.34 -4.52
CA GLU A 176 -4.71 -16.90 -4.69
C GLU A 176 -4.84 -15.38 -4.52
N LEU A 177 -4.34 -14.82 -3.41
CA LEU A 177 -4.36 -13.38 -3.19
C LEU A 177 -3.61 -12.63 -4.30
N LYS A 178 -2.47 -13.17 -4.73
CA LYS A 178 -1.70 -12.59 -5.83
C LYS A 178 -2.50 -12.57 -7.13
N ALA A 179 -3.21 -13.65 -7.47
CA ALA A 179 -4.05 -13.72 -8.66
C ALA A 179 -5.19 -12.70 -8.63
N SER A 180 -5.88 -12.55 -7.49
CA SER A 180 -6.94 -11.53 -7.34
C SER A 180 -6.40 -10.12 -7.48
N MET A 181 -5.25 -9.83 -6.85
CA MET A 181 -4.59 -8.52 -6.97
C MET A 181 -4.09 -8.23 -8.40
N ASP A 182 -3.59 -9.25 -9.11
CA ASP A 182 -3.15 -9.11 -10.49
C ASP A 182 -4.35 -8.92 -11.44
N THR A 183 -5.50 -9.53 -11.16
CA THR A 183 -6.77 -9.30 -11.87
C THR A 183 -7.23 -7.85 -11.72
N TYR A 184 -7.28 -7.35 -10.48
CA TYR A 184 -7.59 -5.95 -10.20
C TYR A 184 -6.64 -4.99 -10.94
N ARG A 185 -5.32 -5.23 -10.87
CA ARG A 185 -4.32 -4.41 -11.59
C ARG A 185 -4.54 -4.43 -13.09
N SER A 186 -4.81 -5.59 -13.66
CA SER A 186 -5.10 -5.71 -15.09
C SER A 186 -6.36 -4.94 -15.49
N ALA A 187 -7.38 -4.93 -14.63
CA ALA A 187 -8.63 -4.20 -14.88
C ALA A 187 -8.42 -2.67 -14.88
N ILE A 188 -7.49 -2.16 -14.06
CA ILE A 188 -7.21 -0.72 -13.99
C ILE A 188 -6.08 -0.23 -14.90
N ALA A 189 -5.29 -1.14 -15.49
CA ALA A 189 -4.03 -0.81 -16.17
C ALA A 189 -4.17 0.24 -17.27
N THR A 190 -5.23 0.18 -18.08
CA THR A 190 -5.45 1.15 -19.18
C THR A 190 -5.71 2.55 -18.63
N ARG A 191 -6.57 2.70 -17.61
CA ARG A 191 -6.85 4.00 -17.01
C ARG A 191 -5.67 4.52 -16.20
N GLU A 192 -4.92 3.63 -15.56
CA GLU A 192 -3.68 3.98 -14.88
C GLU A 192 -2.64 4.54 -15.86
N ALA A 193 -2.48 3.92 -17.04
CA ALA A 193 -1.59 4.41 -18.07
C ALA A 193 -2.01 5.79 -18.62
N GLN A 194 -3.32 6.01 -18.80
CA GLN A 194 -3.87 7.31 -19.21
C GLN A 194 -3.58 8.39 -18.16
N TRP A 195 -3.90 8.12 -16.90
CA TRP A 195 -3.60 9.04 -15.80
C TRP A 195 -2.11 9.33 -15.66
N ASN A 196 -1.24 8.33 -15.83
CA ASN A 196 0.20 8.52 -15.74
C ASN A 196 0.75 9.46 -16.83
N ALA A 197 0.11 9.50 -18.01
CA ALA A 197 0.44 10.48 -19.04
C ALA A 197 0.02 11.89 -18.60
N SER A 198 -1.25 12.06 -18.18
CA SER A 198 -1.77 13.32 -17.64
C SER A 198 -0.94 13.84 -16.46
N ALA A 199 -0.44 12.96 -15.59
CA ALA A 199 0.36 13.34 -14.42
C ALA A 199 1.71 13.98 -14.78
N VAL A 200 2.26 13.72 -15.97
CA VAL A 200 3.46 14.42 -16.47
C VAL A 200 3.11 15.87 -16.84
N GLU A 201 1.96 16.07 -17.49
CA GLU A 201 1.45 17.38 -17.89
C GLU A 201 1.09 18.23 -16.67
N VAL A 202 0.39 17.65 -15.69
CA VAL A 202 0.09 18.28 -14.39
C VAL A 202 1.36 18.79 -13.70
N LYS A 203 2.46 18.02 -13.74
CA LYS A 203 3.74 18.45 -13.16
C LYS A 203 4.33 19.65 -13.90
N ALA A 204 4.26 19.67 -15.22
CA ALA A 204 4.71 20.80 -16.03
C ALA A 204 3.87 22.05 -15.74
N LEU A 205 2.54 21.92 -15.73
CA LEU A 205 1.61 23.00 -15.38
C LEU A 205 1.87 23.56 -13.99
N HIS A 206 2.17 22.71 -13.00
CA HIS A 206 2.55 23.21 -11.67
C HIS A 206 3.80 24.07 -11.70
N VAL A 207 4.83 23.71 -12.49
CA VAL A 207 6.05 24.51 -12.64
C VAL A 207 5.75 25.85 -13.31
N GLU A 208 4.94 25.84 -14.36
CA GLU A 208 4.49 27.04 -15.07
C GLU A 208 3.66 27.96 -14.17
N LEU A 209 2.76 27.41 -13.36
CA LEU A 209 2.00 28.16 -12.36
C LEU A 209 2.95 28.87 -11.38
N GLN A 210 4.00 28.20 -10.93
CA GLN A 210 4.98 28.87 -10.06
C GLN A 210 5.69 30.02 -10.78
N ALA A 211 6.01 29.85 -12.06
CA ALA A 211 6.65 30.89 -12.84
C ALA A 211 5.72 32.10 -12.99
N ALA A 212 4.45 31.88 -13.36
CA ALA A 212 3.43 32.91 -13.48
C ALA A 212 3.21 33.67 -12.15
N ILE A 213 3.12 32.95 -11.02
CA ILE A 213 3.02 33.55 -9.69
C ILE A 213 4.24 34.42 -9.37
N LYS A 214 5.45 33.98 -9.74
CA LYS A 214 6.69 34.74 -9.47
C LYS A 214 6.81 35.98 -10.35
N SER A 215 6.28 35.93 -11.57
CA SER A 215 6.21 37.09 -12.47
C SER A 215 4.99 37.97 -12.21
N GLU A 216 4.17 37.65 -11.20
CA GLU A 216 2.92 38.34 -10.89
C GLU A 216 1.94 38.37 -12.11
N ASP A 217 2.01 37.35 -12.96
CA ASP A 217 1.16 37.19 -14.14
C ASP A 217 -0.14 36.49 -13.75
N ALA A 218 -1.14 37.28 -13.38
CA ALA A 218 -2.39 36.79 -12.84
C ALA A 218 -3.26 36.05 -13.89
N GLU A 219 -3.21 36.47 -15.16
CA GLU A 219 -4.02 35.86 -16.22
C GLU A 219 -3.49 34.46 -16.55
N THR A 220 -2.18 34.33 -16.78
CA THR A 220 -1.54 33.02 -17.01
C THR A 220 -1.74 32.09 -15.79
N ALA A 221 -1.62 32.63 -14.57
CA ALA A 221 -1.87 31.83 -13.37
C ALA A 221 -3.32 31.33 -13.30
N LYS A 222 -4.31 32.16 -13.66
CA LYS A 222 -5.73 31.79 -13.69
C LYS A 222 -6.00 30.69 -14.73
N GLU A 223 -5.45 30.83 -15.93
CA GLU A 223 -5.59 29.83 -17.01
C GLU A 223 -5.05 28.47 -16.57
N ILE A 224 -3.82 28.43 -16.02
CA ILE A 224 -3.20 27.19 -15.54
C ILE A 224 -4.00 26.57 -14.38
N ILE A 225 -4.52 27.39 -13.45
CA ILE A 225 -5.37 26.87 -12.36
C ILE A 225 -6.65 26.23 -12.93
N THR A 226 -7.22 26.81 -13.99
CA THR A 226 -8.42 26.26 -14.62
C THR A 226 -8.11 24.90 -15.25
N GLU A 227 -7.00 24.78 -15.97
CA GLU A 227 -6.57 23.51 -16.58
C GLU A 227 -6.24 22.44 -15.52
N LEU A 228 -5.54 22.83 -14.45
CA LEU A 228 -5.26 21.93 -13.32
C LEU A 228 -6.54 21.43 -12.63
N TYR A 229 -7.65 22.17 -12.71
CA TYR A 229 -8.93 21.72 -12.15
C TYR A 229 -9.52 20.58 -12.97
N GLU A 230 -9.43 20.67 -14.30
CA GLU A 230 -9.89 19.61 -15.20
C GLU A 230 -9.14 18.31 -14.94
N TYR A 231 -7.80 18.37 -14.87
CA TYR A 231 -6.97 17.23 -14.48
C TYR A 231 -7.29 16.69 -13.09
N PHE A 232 -7.65 17.56 -12.14
CA PHE A 232 -8.03 17.11 -10.80
C PHE A 232 -9.36 16.34 -10.82
N GLN A 233 -10.32 16.75 -11.65
CA GLN A 233 -11.55 15.98 -11.86
C GLN A 233 -11.28 14.62 -12.51
N GLU A 234 -10.37 14.54 -13.47
CA GLU A 234 -9.94 13.26 -14.06
C GLU A 234 -9.32 12.33 -13.00
N HIS A 235 -8.50 12.87 -12.11
CA HIS A 235 -7.92 12.10 -11.01
C HIS A 235 -8.97 11.52 -10.07
N ILE A 236 -9.95 12.35 -9.68
CA ILE A 236 -11.09 11.93 -8.84
C ILE A 236 -11.87 10.82 -9.54
N ALA A 237 -12.14 10.95 -10.84
CA ALA A 237 -12.82 9.91 -11.62
C ALA A 237 -12.00 8.60 -11.70
N PHE A 238 -10.68 8.70 -11.77
CA PHE A 238 -9.80 7.52 -11.73
C PHE A 238 -9.79 6.87 -10.34
N ASP A 239 -9.77 7.64 -9.26
CA ASP A 239 -9.89 7.13 -7.89
C ASP A 239 -11.22 6.40 -7.66
N ALA A 240 -12.34 6.97 -8.11
CA ALA A 240 -13.65 6.32 -8.06
C ALA A 240 -13.68 5.02 -8.87
N PHE A 241 -13.10 5.01 -10.07
CA PHE A 241 -13.00 3.79 -10.88
C PHE A 241 -12.17 2.69 -10.21
N LYS A 242 -11.09 3.05 -9.51
CA LYS A 242 -10.30 2.08 -8.73
C LYS A 242 -11.14 1.47 -7.61
N LEU A 243 -11.94 2.28 -6.91
CA LEU A 243 -12.79 1.79 -5.83
C LEU A 243 -13.83 0.80 -6.38
N GLU A 244 -14.58 1.22 -7.41
CA GLU A 244 -15.58 0.37 -8.08
C GLU A 244 -14.94 -0.93 -8.61
N THR A 245 -13.75 -0.86 -9.19
CA THR A 245 -13.05 -2.05 -9.69
C THR A 245 -12.60 -2.97 -8.55
N MET A 246 -12.26 -2.41 -7.39
CA MET A 246 -11.86 -3.18 -6.21
C MET A 246 -13.07 -3.92 -5.62
N GLU A 247 -14.18 -3.22 -5.42
CA GLU A 247 -15.45 -3.78 -4.91
C GLU A 247 -16.02 -4.89 -5.82
N ASN A 248 -15.74 -4.85 -7.12
CA ASN A 248 -16.19 -5.87 -8.07
C ASN A 248 -15.21 -7.06 -8.20
N ALA A 249 -13.95 -6.89 -7.79
CA ALA A 249 -12.91 -7.89 -7.99
C ALA A 249 -12.65 -8.79 -6.76
N PHE A 250 -13.17 -8.40 -5.59
CA PHE A 250 -12.99 -9.07 -4.30
C PHE A 250 -14.33 -9.29 -3.60
#